data_AF-A0A7Y1UY57-F1
#
_entry.id   AF-A0A7Y1UY57-F1
#
_cell.length_a   1.000
_cell.length_b   1.000
_cell.length_c   1.000
_cell.angle_alpha   90.00
_cell.angle_beta   90.00
_cell.angle_gamma   90.00
#
_symmetry.space_group_name_H-M   'P 1'
#
loop_
_entity.id
_entity.type
_entity.pdbx_description
1 polymer ?
#
loop_
_entity_poly.entity_id
_entity_poly.type
_entity_poly.pdbx_seq_one_letter_code
_entity_poly.pdbx_strand_id
1 'polypeptide(L)'
;MDVPEYSAASDAVVEAFVAAYPDYLARRLHELGIEADIADAARQGSEWLEGELGQWGRSEVAAQRRGPLQIFQTAFAFPTAALQAAGVAPVARDPGAVSALPGDEYALAPASSREIGEEAWRAHVAWGVAKAKTVAAVVPAASPQATVSIAVVTMNQADRASVHLVAQGRGVAAHHWRNPGAIASGLALEVPRWAVVDAGHAAADDAVRTLAEAGAKVAVYMETPDDIAMARWMALGAATVLPRQKLVAVLESWLPLQA
;
A
#
# COMPACT_ATOMS: atom_id res chain seq x y z
N MET A 1 -4.22 -23.78 -0.23
CA MET A 1 -5.65 -23.80 0.12
C MET A 1 -6.26 -22.62 -0.60
N ASP A 2 -7.07 -22.88 -1.62
CA ASP A 2 -7.67 -21.82 -2.42
C ASP A 2 -8.73 -21.11 -1.56
N VAL A 3 -8.57 -19.81 -1.35
CA VAL A 3 -9.51 -19.02 -0.56
C VAL A 3 -10.49 -18.42 -1.56
N PRO A 4 -11.77 -18.83 -1.60
CA PRO A 4 -12.70 -18.43 -2.66
C PRO A 4 -12.83 -16.90 -2.82
N GLU A 5 -12.74 -16.17 -1.72
CA GLU A 5 -12.73 -14.70 -1.69
C GLU A 5 -11.50 -14.10 -2.43
N TYR A 6 -10.34 -14.76 -2.33
CA TYR A 6 -9.12 -14.35 -3.01
C TYR A 6 -9.13 -14.64 -4.51
N SER A 7 -9.63 -15.81 -4.92
CA SER A 7 -9.78 -16.14 -6.35
C SER A 7 -10.70 -15.14 -7.03
N ALA A 8 -11.90 -14.92 -6.47
CA ALA A 8 -12.86 -13.98 -7.03
C ALA A 8 -12.32 -12.54 -7.10
N ALA A 9 -11.59 -12.09 -6.07
CA ALA A 9 -10.96 -10.76 -6.10
C ALA A 9 -9.81 -10.67 -7.11
N SER A 10 -9.07 -11.76 -7.32
CA SER A 10 -8.02 -11.82 -8.34
C SER A 10 -8.62 -11.79 -9.75
N ASP A 11 -9.67 -12.57 -10.01
CA ASP A 11 -10.39 -12.58 -11.28
C ASP A 11 -10.96 -11.20 -11.62
N ALA A 12 -11.57 -10.53 -10.64
CA ALA A 12 -12.08 -9.17 -10.82
C ALA A 12 -10.98 -8.15 -11.17
N VAL A 13 -9.77 -8.30 -10.62
CA VAL A 13 -8.62 -7.46 -10.99
C VAL A 13 -8.19 -7.75 -12.42
N VAL A 14 -8.09 -9.02 -12.81
CA VAL A 14 -7.70 -9.40 -14.18
C VAL A 14 -8.68 -8.78 -15.17
N GLU A 15 -9.98 -8.99 -14.97
CA GLU A 15 -11.03 -8.46 -15.83
C GLU A 15 -10.98 -6.94 -15.94
N ALA A 16 -11.00 -6.22 -14.81
CA ALA A 16 -11.05 -4.76 -14.80
C ALA A 16 -9.80 -4.12 -15.40
N PHE A 17 -8.61 -4.70 -15.18
CA PHE A 17 -7.37 -4.16 -15.72
C PHE A 17 -7.24 -4.40 -17.23
N VAL A 18 -7.58 -5.61 -17.69
CA VAL A 18 -7.53 -5.93 -19.13
C VAL A 18 -8.55 -5.08 -19.90
N ALA A 19 -9.78 -4.96 -19.39
CA ALA A 19 -10.83 -4.16 -20.02
C ALA A 19 -10.46 -2.67 -20.12
N ALA A 20 -9.79 -2.12 -19.11
CA ALA A 20 -9.46 -0.69 -19.06
C ALA A 20 -8.25 -0.28 -19.91
N TYR A 21 -7.37 -1.22 -20.29
CA TYR A 21 -6.08 -0.89 -20.92
C TYR A 21 -6.21 -0.08 -22.24
N PRO A 22 -7.05 -0.49 -23.22
CA PRO A 22 -7.15 0.23 -24.49
C PRO A 22 -7.65 1.66 -24.32
N ASP A 23 -8.71 1.85 -23.53
CA ASP A 23 -9.33 3.15 -23.29
C ASP A 23 -8.41 4.07 -22.49
N TYR A 24 -7.71 3.52 -21.49
CA TYR A 24 -6.70 4.25 -20.74
C TYR A 24 -5.59 4.75 -21.66
N LEU A 25 -5.03 3.88 -22.52
CA LEU A 25 -3.93 4.22 -23.42
C LEU A 25 -4.36 5.29 -24.43
N ALA A 26 -5.53 5.14 -25.05
CA ALA A 26 -6.07 6.12 -25.99
C ALA A 26 -6.26 7.49 -25.35
N ARG A 27 -6.87 7.53 -24.15
CA ARG A 27 -7.03 8.76 -23.37
C ARG A 27 -5.68 9.37 -23.02
N ARG A 28 -4.71 8.55 -22.60
CA ARG A 28 -3.40 9.04 -22.16
C ARG A 28 -2.59 9.65 -23.31
N LEU A 29 -2.62 9.03 -24.49
CA LEU A 29 -2.00 9.61 -25.68
C LEU A 29 -2.63 10.95 -26.06
N HIS A 30 -3.96 11.05 -25.98
CA HIS A 30 -4.67 12.29 -26.23
C HIS A 30 -4.29 13.39 -25.23
N GLU A 31 -4.23 13.08 -23.93
CA GLU A 31 -3.79 14.01 -22.87
C GLU A 31 -2.36 14.52 -23.10
N LEU A 32 -1.49 13.69 -23.66
CA LEU A 32 -0.09 14.03 -23.96
C LEU A 32 0.09 14.71 -25.33
N GLY A 33 -0.97 14.83 -26.14
CA GLY A 33 -0.90 15.37 -27.49
C GLY A 33 -0.05 14.52 -28.45
N ILE A 34 0.07 13.22 -28.20
CA ILE A 34 0.84 12.30 -29.04
C ILE A 34 -0.07 11.76 -30.15
N GLU A 35 0.19 12.17 -31.38
CA GLU A 35 -0.47 11.65 -32.57
C GLU A 35 0.42 10.60 -33.25
N ALA A 36 0.15 9.32 -32.97
CA ALA A 36 0.88 8.20 -33.56
C ALA A 36 -0.06 7.01 -33.82
N ASP A 37 0.14 6.31 -34.94
CA ASP A 37 -0.52 5.03 -35.19
C ASP A 37 0.17 3.92 -34.41
N ILE A 38 -0.41 3.60 -33.25
CA ILE A 38 0.07 2.54 -32.36
C ILE A 38 -0.95 1.41 -32.19
N ALA A 39 -1.90 1.25 -33.12
CA ALA A 39 -3.00 0.30 -32.97
C ALA A 39 -2.50 -1.14 -32.76
N ASP A 40 -1.47 -1.55 -33.50
CA ASP A 40 -0.87 -2.88 -33.35
C ASP A 40 -0.16 -3.04 -32.00
N ALA A 41 0.54 -2.00 -31.52
CA ALA A 41 1.20 -2.02 -30.22
C ALA A 41 0.21 -2.03 -29.06
N ALA A 42 -0.93 -1.33 -29.19
CA ALA A 42 -2.01 -1.38 -28.22
C ALA A 42 -2.64 -2.79 -28.14
N ARG A 43 -2.82 -3.45 -29.29
CA ARG A 43 -3.28 -4.85 -29.35
C ARG A 43 -2.28 -5.79 -28.69
N GLN A 44 -0.99 -5.70 -29.06
CA GLN A 44 0.07 -6.53 -28.45
C GLN A 44 0.16 -6.33 -26.93
N GLY A 45 0.08 -5.07 -26.46
CA GLY A 45 0.06 -4.75 -25.03
C GLY A 45 -1.14 -5.35 -24.30
N SER A 46 -2.33 -5.32 -24.92
CA SER A 46 -3.55 -5.92 -24.37
C SER A 46 -3.43 -7.44 -24.27
N GLU A 47 -2.97 -8.11 -25.34
CA GLU A 47 -2.77 -9.57 -25.39
C GLU A 47 -1.73 -10.02 -24.35
N TRP A 48 -0.63 -9.28 -24.24
CA TRP A 48 0.41 -9.56 -23.25
C TRP A 48 -0.12 -9.37 -21.82
N LEU A 49 -0.86 -8.28 -21.57
CA LEU A 49 -1.43 -7.97 -20.26
C LEU A 49 -2.42 -9.04 -19.82
N GLU A 50 -3.30 -9.48 -20.72
CA GLU A 50 -4.24 -10.58 -20.48
C GLU A 50 -3.51 -11.87 -20.12
N GLY A 51 -2.48 -12.22 -20.89
CA GLY A 51 -1.66 -13.42 -20.64
C GLY A 51 -0.93 -13.39 -19.29
N GLU A 52 -0.31 -12.26 -18.94
CA GLU A 52 0.43 -12.10 -17.68
C GLU A 52 -0.50 -12.02 -16.47
N LEU A 53 -1.57 -11.22 -16.53
CA LEU A 53 -2.54 -11.11 -15.44
C LEU A 53 -3.31 -12.42 -15.25
N GLY A 54 -3.68 -13.12 -16.33
CA GLY A 54 -4.32 -14.44 -16.25
C GLY A 54 -3.42 -15.52 -15.65
N GLN A 55 -2.11 -15.49 -15.90
CA GLN A 55 -1.15 -16.37 -15.22
C GLN A 55 -0.95 -15.95 -13.75
N TRP A 56 -0.81 -14.65 -13.50
CA TRP A 56 -0.65 -14.08 -12.17
C TRP A 56 -1.83 -14.39 -11.25
N GLY A 57 -3.07 -14.23 -11.73
CA GLY A 57 -4.29 -14.47 -10.95
C GLY A 57 -4.45 -15.92 -10.51
N ARG A 58 -3.95 -16.87 -11.32
CA ARG A 58 -3.93 -18.31 -11.02
C ARG A 58 -2.74 -18.76 -10.18
N SER A 59 -1.75 -17.89 -9.97
CA SER A 59 -0.55 -18.23 -9.19
C SER A 59 -0.81 -18.16 -7.69
N GLU A 60 -0.06 -18.95 -6.91
CA GLU A 60 -0.16 -18.89 -5.46
C GLU A 60 0.21 -17.50 -4.93
N VAL A 61 -0.48 -17.06 -3.88
CA VAL A 61 -0.25 -15.75 -3.22
C VAL A 61 1.23 -15.53 -2.88
N ALA A 62 1.93 -16.57 -2.41
CA ALA A 62 3.34 -16.50 -2.04
C ALA A 62 4.28 -16.35 -3.26
N ALA A 63 3.86 -16.79 -4.45
CA ALA A 63 4.62 -16.66 -5.68
C ALA A 63 4.44 -15.29 -6.35
N GLN A 64 3.40 -14.54 -6.00
CA GLN A 64 3.10 -13.22 -6.55
C GLN A 64 4.02 -12.12 -6.02
N ARG A 65 5.22 -12.02 -6.59
CA ARG A 65 6.20 -10.97 -6.28
C ARG A 65 5.83 -9.60 -6.86
N ARG A 66 5.13 -9.57 -7.99
CA ARG A 66 4.64 -8.35 -8.64
C ARG A 66 3.16 -8.14 -8.34
N GLY A 67 2.75 -6.89 -8.15
CA GLY A 67 1.35 -6.51 -8.00
C GLY A 67 0.67 -6.25 -9.35
N PRO A 68 -0.67 -6.21 -9.41
CA PRO A 68 -1.43 -5.93 -10.64
C PRO A 68 -1.01 -4.65 -11.34
N LEU A 69 -0.83 -3.56 -10.58
CA LEU A 69 -0.40 -2.28 -11.12
C LEU A 69 0.98 -2.36 -11.78
N GLN A 70 1.92 -3.12 -11.22
CA GLN A 70 3.24 -3.29 -11.82
C GLN A 70 3.19 -4.07 -13.13
N ILE A 71 2.30 -5.07 -13.22
CA ILE A 71 2.07 -5.83 -14.45
C ILE A 71 1.44 -4.91 -15.51
N PHE A 72 0.41 -4.14 -15.15
CA PHE A 72 -0.21 -3.13 -16.01
C PHE A 72 0.80 -2.12 -16.55
N GLN A 73 1.66 -1.58 -15.68
CA GLN A 73 2.71 -0.64 -16.06
C GLN A 73 3.73 -1.26 -17.04
N THR A 74 3.99 -2.57 -16.95
CA THR A 74 4.92 -3.26 -17.86
C THR A 74 4.35 -3.37 -19.28
N ALA A 75 3.03 -3.43 -19.44
CA ALA A 75 2.37 -3.45 -20.75
C ALA A 75 2.62 -2.16 -21.56
N PHE A 76 3.15 -1.09 -20.97
CA PHE A 76 3.51 0.14 -21.68
C PHE A 76 4.85 0.04 -22.42
N ALA A 77 5.59 -1.06 -22.30
CA ALA A 77 6.75 -1.32 -23.13
C ALA A 77 6.39 -1.40 -24.62
N PHE A 78 5.21 -1.93 -24.96
CA PHE A 78 4.73 -2.06 -26.34
C PHE A 78 4.47 -0.71 -27.01
N PRO A 79 3.59 0.17 -26.48
CA PRO A 79 3.39 1.49 -27.07
C PRO A 79 4.67 2.35 -27.00
N THR A 80 5.50 2.23 -25.95
CA THR A 80 6.80 2.92 -25.89
C THR A 80 7.69 2.53 -27.07
N ALA A 81 7.85 1.23 -27.34
CA ALA A 81 8.67 0.76 -28.47
C ALA A 81 8.12 1.23 -29.83
N ALA A 82 6.79 1.29 -29.99
CA ALA A 82 6.16 1.79 -31.20
C ALA A 82 6.39 3.30 -31.41
N LEU A 83 6.27 4.09 -30.34
CA LEU A 83 6.57 5.53 -30.38
C LEU A 83 8.05 5.80 -30.69
N GLN A 84 8.96 5.01 -30.12
CA GLN A 84 10.38 5.08 -30.45
C GLN A 84 10.65 4.76 -31.92
N ALA A 85 10.04 3.69 -32.44
CA ALA A 85 10.18 3.30 -33.85
C ALA A 85 9.59 4.36 -34.81
N ALA A 86 8.54 5.06 -34.38
CA ALA A 86 7.93 6.17 -35.10
C ALA A 86 8.72 7.50 -34.97
N GLY A 87 9.80 7.54 -34.19
CA GLY A 87 10.62 8.73 -33.98
C GLY A 87 9.93 9.82 -33.17
N VAL A 88 8.91 9.49 -32.38
CA VAL A 88 8.23 10.43 -31.50
C VAL A 88 9.19 10.83 -30.38
N ALA A 89 9.32 12.15 -30.15
CA ALA A 89 10.20 12.66 -29.11
C ALA A 89 9.66 12.30 -27.70
N PRO A 90 10.52 11.81 -26.78
CA PRO A 90 10.13 11.56 -25.38
C PRO A 90 9.64 12.84 -24.66
N VAL A 91 8.85 12.64 -23.62
CA VAL A 91 8.32 13.74 -22.80
C VAL A 91 9.29 14.05 -21.66
N ALA A 92 9.44 15.33 -21.30
CA ALA A 92 10.20 15.69 -20.10
C ALA A 92 9.47 15.18 -18.84
N ARG A 93 10.14 14.33 -18.05
CA ARG A 93 9.59 13.73 -16.83
C ARG A 93 10.31 14.25 -15.60
N ASP A 94 9.58 14.39 -14.50
CA ASP A 94 10.20 14.74 -13.23
C ASP A 94 11.09 13.58 -12.73
N PRO A 95 12.14 13.88 -11.93
CA PRO A 95 13.07 12.85 -11.45
C PRO A 95 12.42 11.73 -10.63
N GLY A 96 11.31 12.02 -9.94
CA GLY A 96 10.58 11.03 -9.14
C GLY A 96 9.88 10.01 -10.02
N ALA A 97 9.19 10.46 -11.07
CA ALA A 97 8.56 9.60 -12.07
C ALA A 97 9.60 8.74 -12.80
N VAL A 98 10.73 9.32 -13.21
CA VAL A 98 11.84 8.58 -13.85
C VAL A 98 12.37 7.48 -12.93
N SER A 99 12.56 7.78 -11.64
CA SER A 99 13.01 6.78 -10.67
C SER A 99 11.97 5.68 -10.42
N ALA A 100 10.68 6.01 -10.41
CA ALA A 100 9.61 5.06 -10.15
C ALA A 100 9.34 4.12 -11.34
N LEU A 101 9.44 4.65 -12.56
CA LEU A 101 9.14 3.95 -13.81
C LEU A 101 10.18 4.32 -14.88
N PRO A 102 11.40 3.75 -14.82
CA PRO A 102 12.50 4.15 -15.69
C PRO A 102 12.27 3.82 -17.16
N GLY A 103 11.47 2.78 -17.47
CA GLY A 103 11.17 2.38 -18.85
C GLY A 103 10.01 3.14 -19.51
N ASP A 104 9.35 4.05 -18.78
CA ASP A 104 8.18 4.79 -19.28
C ASP A 104 8.58 6.14 -19.89
N GLU A 105 9.35 6.13 -20.97
CA GLU A 105 9.96 7.34 -21.56
C GLU A 105 8.94 8.41 -22.00
N TYR A 106 7.70 7.99 -22.26
CA TYR A 106 6.62 8.87 -22.73
C TYR A 106 5.58 9.19 -21.65
N ALA A 107 5.82 8.82 -20.39
CA ALA A 107 4.90 9.04 -19.27
C ALA A 107 3.47 8.46 -19.51
N LEU A 108 3.42 7.28 -20.13
CA LEU A 108 2.19 6.59 -20.48
C LEU A 108 1.62 5.79 -19.31
N ALA A 109 2.49 5.16 -18.52
CA ALA A 109 2.06 4.23 -17.50
C ALA A 109 1.42 4.96 -16.30
N PRO A 110 0.31 4.47 -15.74
CA PRO A 110 -0.36 5.13 -14.63
C PRO A 110 0.48 5.04 -13.36
N ALA A 111 0.51 6.11 -12.57
CA ALA A 111 1.16 6.11 -11.26
C ALA A 111 0.31 5.39 -10.20
N SER A 112 -1.00 5.27 -10.41
CA SER A 112 -1.94 4.62 -9.51
C SER A 112 -3.09 3.92 -10.24
N SER A 113 -3.72 2.93 -9.60
CA SER A 113 -4.90 2.28 -10.20
C SER A 113 -6.13 3.18 -10.28
N ARG A 114 -6.14 4.34 -9.60
CA ARG A 114 -7.18 5.37 -9.76
C ARG A 114 -7.15 6.03 -11.13
N GLU A 115 -5.96 6.18 -11.71
CA GLU A 115 -5.80 6.75 -13.05
C GLU A 115 -6.30 5.81 -14.15
N ILE A 116 -6.37 4.51 -13.87
CA ILE A 116 -6.90 3.49 -14.78
C ILE A 116 -8.42 3.64 -14.90
N GLY A 117 -9.12 3.73 -13.76
CA GLY A 117 -10.56 3.90 -13.67
C GLY A 117 -11.13 3.42 -12.34
N GLU A 118 -12.38 3.79 -12.05
CA GLU A 118 -13.04 3.48 -10.77
C GLU A 118 -13.18 1.97 -10.52
N GLU A 119 -13.53 1.19 -11.55
CA GLU A 119 -13.67 -0.26 -11.46
C GLU A 119 -12.34 -0.95 -11.18
N ALA A 120 -11.29 -0.58 -11.92
CA ALA A 120 -9.93 -1.07 -11.70
C ALA A 120 -9.43 -0.71 -10.29
N TRP A 121 -9.71 0.49 -9.81
CA TRP A 121 -9.34 0.90 -8.45
C TRP A 121 -10.05 0.06 -7.38
N ARG A 122 -11.37 -0.13 -7.48
CA ARG A 122 -12.13 -0.95 -6.53
C ARG A 122 -11.68 -2.40 -6.52
N ALA A 123 -11.48 -2.99 -7.70
CA ALA A 123 -10.97 -4.36 -7.82
C ALA A 123 -9.59 -4.49 -7.17
N HIS A 124 -8.69 -3.54 -7.42
CA HIS A 124 -7.35 -3.55 -6.86
C HIS A 124 -7.34 -3.44 -5.32
N VAL A 125 -8.23 -2.62 -4.74
CA VAL A 125 -8.40 -2.53 -3.28
C VAL A 125 -8.96 -3.83 -2.70
N ALA A 126 -10.01 -4.39 -3.30
CA ALA A 126 -10.61 -5.64 -2.86
C ALA A 126 -9.61 -6.80 -2.88
N TRP A 127 -8.83 -6.91 -3.95
CA TRP A 127 -7.73 -7.88 -4.04
C TRP A 127 -6.67 -7.67 -2.95
N GLY A 128 -6.28 -6.43 -2.67
CA GLY A 128 -5.31 -6.13 -1.61
C GLY A 128 -5.78 -6.62 -0.24
N VAL A 129 -7.06 -6.42 0.08
CA VAL A 129 -7.70 -6.92 1.31
C VAL A 129 -7.73 -8.44 1.33
N ALA A 130 -8.20 -9.07 0.25
CA ALA A 130 -8.28 -10.54 0.18
C ALA A 130 -6.89 -11.19 0.28
N LYS A 131 -5.87 -10.60 -0.36
CA LYS A 131 -4.47 -11.06 -0.26
C LYS A 131 -3.96 -10.96 1.17
N ALA A 132 -4.22 -9.85 1.87
CA ALA A 132 -3.81 -9.65 3.25
C ALA A 132 -4.44 -10.70 4.18
N LYS A 133 -5.74 -10.98 4.03
CA LYS A 133 -6.44 -12.07 4.76
C LYS A 133 -5.78 -13.42 4.52
N THR A 134 -5.50 -13.77 3.27
CA THR A 134 -4.87 -15.06 2.93
C THR A 134 -3.46 -15.18 3.50
N VAL A 135 -2.65 -14.11 3.45
CA VAL A 135 -1.31 -14.12 4.07
C VAL A 135 -1.42 -14.26 5.59
N ALA A 136 -2.34 -13.53 6.23
CA ALA A 136 -2.55 -13.62 7.68
C ALA A 136 -2.99 -15.02 8.14
N ALA A 137 -3.75 -15.74 7.32
CA ALA A 137 -4.17 -17.12 7.60
C ALA A 137 -3.04 -18.17 7.45
N VAL A 138 -1.98 -17.86 6.69
CA VAL A 138 -0.86 -18.79 6.40
C VAL A 138 0.31 -18.63 7.38
N VAL A 139 0.46 -17.46 8.00
CA VAL A 139 1.34 -17.33 9.17
C VAL A 139 0.76 -18.23 10.25
N PRO A 140 1.52 -19.22 10.80
CA PRO A 140 1.02 -20.04 11.89
C PRO A 140 0.56 -19.06 12.97
N ALA A 141 -0.70 -19.17 13.37
CA ALA A 141 -1.27 -18.34 14.41
C ALA A 141 -0.23 -18.24 15.52
N ALA A 142 0.37 -17.06 15.67
CA ALA A 142 1.06 -16.71 16.89
C ALA A 142 0.06 -17.08 17.99
N SER A 143 0.53 -17.84 18.99
CA SER A 143 -0.27 -18.55 19.99
C SER A 143 -1.66 -17.95 20.22
N PRO A 144 -2.73 -18.75 20.34
CA PRO A 144 -4.13 -18.30 20.49
C PRO A 144 -4.43 -17.48 21.77
N GLN A 145 -3.42 -16.85 22.37
CA GLN A 145 -3.45 -16.06 23.59
C GLN A 145 -3.24 -14.55 23.39
N ALA A 146 -2.75 -14.06 22.24
CA ALA A 146 -2.65 -12.61 22.04
C ALA A 146 -3.97 -12.04 21.48
N THR A 147 -4.98 -11.89 22.33
CA THR A 147 -6.26 -11.22 21.98
C THR A 147 -6.14 -9.69 21.88
N VAL A 148 -4.93 -9.14 22.00
CA VAL A 148 -4.70 -7.70 22.05
C VAL A 148 -3.47 -7.34 21.23
N SER A 149 -3.60 -6.34 20.36
CA SER A 149 -2.54 -5.87 19.48
C SER A 149 -2.23 -4.37 19.62
N ILE A 150 -1.06 -3.99 19.10
CA ILE A 150 -0.59 -2.62 18.94
C ILE A 150 -0.19 -2.34 17.48
N ALA A 151 -0.66 -1.22 16.94
CA ALA A 151 -0.19 -0.72 15.64
C ALA A 151 1.09 0.11 15.78
N VAL A 152 2.02 -0.07 14.85
CA VAL A 152 3.31 0.60 14.82
C VAL A 152 3.48 1.27 13.46
N VAL A 153 3.56 2.60 13.43
CA VAL A 153 3.71 3.40 12.22
C VAL A 153 5.01 4.21 12.32
N THR A 154 6.10 3.63 11.84
CA THR A 154 7.42 4.28 11.76
C THR A 154 8.28 3.65 10.66
N MET A 155 9.16 4.43 10.03
CA MET A 155 10.21 3.90 9.16
C MET A 155 11.48 3.54 9.93
N ASN A 156 11.65 4.04 11.15
CA ASN A 156 12.82 3.80 11.99
C ASN A 156 12.86 2.32 12.44
N GLN A 157 13.90 1.61 12.01
CA GLN A 157 14.03 0.18 12.31
C GLN A 157 14.32 -0.09 13.79
N ALA A 158 15.08 0.79 14.45
CA ALA A 158 15.44 0.65 15.86
C ALA A 158 14.20 0.84 16.73
N ASP A 159 13.39 1.87 16.46
CA ASP A 159 12.16 2.12 17.21
C ASP A 159 11.18 0.95 17.04
N ARG A 160 10.99 0.49 15.80
CA ARG A 160 10.15 -0.67 15.51
C ARG A 160 10.61 -1.91 16.28
N ALA A 161 11.91 -2.17 16.34
CA ALA A 161 12.46 -3.29 17.10
C ALA A 161 12.20 -3.14 18.61
N SER A 162 12.39 -1.95 19.17
CA SER A 162 12.08 -1.67 20.58
C SER A 162 10.62 -1.88 20.92
N VAL A 163 9.70 -1.40 20.08
CA VAL A 163 8.25 -1.61 20.28
C VAL A 163 7.90 -3.09 20.22
N HIS A 164 8.46 -3.82 19.25
CA HIS A 164 8.22 -5.26 19.11
C HIS A 164 8.72 -6.02 20.34
N LEU A 165 9.89 -5.68 20.87
CA LEU A 165 10.45 -6.31 22.07
C LEU A 165 9.57 -6.09 23.30
N VAL A 166 9.10 -4.86 23.53
CA VAL A 166 8.20 -4.54 24.66
C VAL A 166 6.87 -5.26 24.48
N ALA A 167 6.27 -5.22 23.29
CA ALA A 167 4.99 -5.88 23.02
C ALA A 167 5.08 -7.39 23.22
N GLN A 168 6.14 -8.04 22.70
CA GLN A 168 6.37 -9.47 22.88
C GLN A 168 6.54 -9.83 24.35
N GLY A 169 7.31 -9.06 25.12
CA GLY A 169 7.48 -9.27 26.57
C GLY A 169 6.19 -9.06 27.38
N ARG A 170 5.15 -8.48 26.77
CA ARG A 170 3.82 -8.27 27.36
C ARG A 170 2.73 -9.16 26.73
N GLY A 171 3.09 -10.07 25.82
CA GLY A 171 2.12 -10.93 25.12
C GLY A 171 1.19 -10.19 24.17
N VAL A 172 1.59 -9.02 23.69
CA VAL A 172 0.83 -8.17 22.77
C VAL A 172 1.40 -8.34 21.36
N ALA A 173 0.52 -8.54 20.37
CA ALA A 173 0.94 -8.62 18.97
C ALA A 173 1.25 -7.22 18.43
N ALA A 174 2.41 -7.03 17.80
CA ALA A 174 2.78 -5.74 17.18
C ALA A 174 2.68 -5.81 15.65
N HIS A 175 1.85 -4.94 15.07
CA HIS A 175 1.65 -4.83 13.62
C HIS A 175 2.34 -3.60 13.06
N HIS A 176 3.23 -3.78 12.08
CA HIS A 176 3.91 -2.67 11.41
C HIS A 176 3.16 -2.25 10.15
N TRP A 177 2.68 -1.01 10.11
CA TRP A 177 1.97 -0.44 8.95
C TRP A 177 2.74 0.74 8.37
N ARG A 178 2.94 0.69 7.05
CA ARG A 178 3.89 1.58 6.34
C ARG A 178 3.24 2.66 5.49
N ASN A 179 1.94 2.56 5.24
CA ASN A 179 1.20 3.48 4.38
C ASN A 179 -0.30 3.44 4.74
N PRO A 180 -1.10 4.43 4.28
CA PRO A 180 -2.54 4.47 4.56
C PRO A 180 -3.29 3.21 4.13
N GLY A 181 -2.92 2.59 3.01
CA GLY A 181 -3.54 1.35 2.54
C GLY A 181 -3.31 0.17 3.49
N ALA A 182 -2.10 0.04 4.06
CA ALA A 182 -1.78 -0.97 5.06
C ALA A 182 -2.54 -0.75 6.38
N ILE A 183 -2.73 0.53 6.77
CA ILE A 183 -3.52 0.90 7.95
C ILE A 183 -4.98 0.51 7.76
N ALA A 184 -5.59 0.89 6.64
CA ALA A 184 -6.98 0.55 6.32
C ALA A 184 -7.18 -0.97 6.23
N SER A 185 -6.25 -1.68 5.57
CA SER A 185 -6.31 -3.14 5.45
C SER A 185 -6.16 -3.84 6.80
N GLY A 186 -5.28 -3.33 7.68
CA GLY A 186 -5.08 -3.87 9.02
C GLY A 186 -6.30 -3.66 9.92
N LEU A 187 -6.88 -2.45 9.93
CA LEU A 187 -8.09 -2.13 10.69
C LEU A 187 -9.32 -2.94 10.28
N ALA A 188 -9.39 -3.36 9.02
CA ALA A 188 -10.45 -4.25 8.55
C ALA A 188 -10.35 -5.67 9.14
N LEU A 189 -9.17 -6.08 9.64
CA LEU A 189 -8.94 -7.38 10.27
C LEU A 189 -9.11 -7.30 11.79
N GLU A 190 -8.48 -6.29 12.40
CA GLU A 190 -8.48 -6.10 13.84
C GLU A 190 -8.27 -4.62 14.16
N VAL A 191 -9.04 -4.10 15.11
CA VAL A 191 -8.80 -2.78 15.68
C VAL A 191 -7.78 -2.93 16.83
N PRO A 192 -6.56 -2.39 16.68
CA PRO A 192 -5.56 -2.48 17.72
C PRO A 192 -5.97 -1.61 18.91
N ARG A 193 -5.69 -2.08 20.12
CA ARG A 193 -6.05 -1.33 21.34
C ARG A 193 -5.15 -0.12 21.54
N TRP A 194 -3.91 -0.20 21.05
CA TRP A 194 -2.93 0.88 21.12
C TRP A 194 -2.31 1.14 19.75
N ALA A 195 -1.80 2.34 19.58
CA ALA A 195 -0.96 2.66 18.43
C ALA A 195 0.20 3.56 18.84
N VAL A 196 1.33 3.39 18.16
CA VAL A 196 2.45 4.32 18.20
C VAL A 196 2.75 4.83 16.80
N VAL A 197 2.81 6.15 16.67
CA VAL A 197 3.02 6.84 15.41
C VAL A 197 4.22 7.76 15.53
N ASP A 198 5.19 7.57 14.65
CA ASP A 198 6.30 8.47 14.44
C ASP A 198 5.80 9.73 13.70
N ALA A 199 5.93 10.90 14.32
CA ALA A 199 5.49 12.16 13.75
C ALA A 199 6.18 12.49 12.41
N GLY A 200 7.37 11.93 12.15
CA GLY A 200 8.11 12.08 10.90
C GLY A 200 7.66 11.14 9.78
N HIS A 201 6.74 10.21 10.05
CA HIS A 201 6.24 9.30 9.05
C HIS A 201 5.32 10.02 8.05
N ALA A 202 5.49 9.75 6.74
CA ALA A 202 4.72 10.43 5.68
C ALA A 202 3.19 10.25 5.81
N ALA A 203 2.76 9.15 6.45
CA ALA A 203 1.36 8.85 6.72
C ALA A 203 0.90 9.19 8.15
N ALA A 204 1.67 9.97 8.93
CA ALA A 204 1.41 10.16 10.35
C ALA A 204 0.05 10.81 10.65
N ASP A 205 -0.32 11.89 9.95
CA ASP A 205 -1.59 12.59 10.16
C ASP A 205 -2.80 11.67 9.93
N ASP A 206 -2.81 10.96 8.80
CA ASP A 206 -3.88 10.03 8.45
C ASP A 206 -3.89 8.83 9.40
N ALA A 207 -2.72 8.33 9.81
CA ALA A 207 -2.61 7.24 10.77
C ALA A 207 -3.23 7.64 12.10
N VAL A 208 -2.84 8.78 12.68
CA VAL A 208 -3.35 9.24 13.98
C VAL A 208 -4.85 9.39 13.94
N ARG A 209 -5.38 10.07 12.91
CA ARG A 209 -6.83 10.29 12.76
C ARG A 209 -7.58 8.97 12.65
N THR A 210 -7.18 8.12 11.69
CA THR A 210 -7.87 6.85 11.41
C THR A 210 -7.82 5.91 12.61
N LEU A 211 -6.69 5.82 13.31
CA LEU A 211 -6.51 4.94 14.46
C LEU A 211 -7.31 5.44 15.67
N ALA A 212 -7.32 6.75 15.92
CA ALA A 212 -8.10 7.35 16.99
C ALA A 212 -9.61 7.19 16.74
N GLU A 213 -10.08 7.43 15.51
CA GLU A 213 -11.48 7.22 15.10
C GLU A 213 -11.91 5.76 15.22
N ALA A 214 -11.00 4.82 14.95
CA ALA A 214 -11.23 3.39 15.17
C ALA A 214 -11.24 3.00 16.65
N GLY A 215 -10.86 3.89 17.57
CA GLY A 215 -10.89 3.66 19.02
C GLY A 215 -9.56 3.20 19.63
N ALA A 216 -8.46 3.21 18.86
CA ALA A 216 -7.14 2.91 19.39
C ALA A 216 -6.63 4.06 20.27
N LYS A 217 -5.94 3.74 21.38
CA LYS A 217 -5.22 4.75 22.15
C LYS A 217 -3.89 5.08 21.45
N VAL A 218 -3.79 6.26 20.85
CA VAL A 218 -2.65 6.65 20.00
C VAL A 218 -1.60 7.46 20.76
N ALA A 219 -0.35 7.01 20.75
CA ALA A 219 0.83 7.77 21.17
C ALA A 219 1.57 8.28 19.94
N VAL A 220 1.77 9.60 19.85
CA VAL A 220 2.66 10.19 18.85
C VAL A 220 4.00 10.44 19.50
N TYR A 221 5.08 10.06 18.83
CA TYR A 221 6.43 10.36 19.30
C TYR A 221 7.23 11.12 18.24
N MET A 222 8.11 12.00 18.71
CA MET A 222 9.00 12.80 17.90
C MET A 222 10.25 13.17 18.70
N GLU A 223 11.28 13.75 18.08
CA GLU A 223 12.54 13.98 18.78
C GLU A 223 12.40 14.94 19.96
N THR A 224 11.76 16.08 19.74
CA THR A 224 11.45 17.05 20.80
C THR A 224 10.08 17.69 20.52
N PRO A 225 9.02 17.36 21.29
CA PRO A 225 7.73 17.99 21.15
C PRO A 225 7.74 19.39 21.77
N ASP A 226 7.21 20.37 21.04
CA ASP A 226 6.86 21.70 21.53
C ASP A 226 5.33 21.84 21.69
N ASP A 227 4.87 22.93 22.29
CA ASP A 227 3.45 23.16 22.57
C ASP A 227 2.59 23.16 21.30
N ILE A 228 3.14 23.63 20.17
CA ILE A 228 2.45 23.69 18.88
C ILE A 228 2.25 22.27 18.32
N ALA A 229 3.31 21.47 18.32
CA ALA A 229 3.26 20.08 17.91
C ALA A 229 2.32 19.27 18.80
N MET A 230 2.38 19.49 20.13
CA MET A 230 1.47 18.85 21.07
C MET A 230 0.02 19.19 20.75
N ALA A 231 -0.33 20.47 20.62
CA ALA A 231 -1.68 20.90 20.30
C ALA A 231 -2.19 20.31 18.97
N ARG A 232 -1.34 20.30 17.93
CA ARG A 232 -1.66 19.73 16.62
C ARG A 232 -2.01 18.25 16.71
N TRP A 233 -1.16 17.43 17.33
CA TRP A 233 -1.36 15.99 17.39
C TRP A 233 -2.53 15.60 18.29
N MET A 234 -2.75 16.32 19.39
CA MET A 234 -3.93 16.13 20.24
C MET A 234 -5.22 16.46 19.47
N ALA A 235 -5.24 17.52 18.66
CA ALA A 235 -6.39 17.87 17.82
C ALA A 235 -6.69 16.80 16.74
N LEU A 236 -5.69 16.04 16.30
CA LEU A 236 -5.85 14.91 15.39
C LEU A 236 -6.34 13.62 16.06
N GLY A 237 -6.43 13.59 17.40
CA GLY A 237 -6.91 12.43 18.17
C GLY A 237 -5.81 11.65 18.90
N ALA A 238 -4.57 12.16 18.95
CA ALA A 238 -3.55 11.55 19.79
C ALA A 238 -3.97 11.58 21.27
N ALA A 239 -3.77 10.48 21.99
CA ALA A 239 -3.98 10.41 23.43
C ALA A 239 -2.78 10.98 24.20
N THR A 240 -1.59 10.96 23.60
CA THR A 240 -0.38 11.57 24.16
C THR A 240 0.64 11.87 23.07
N VAL A 241 1.49 12.86 23.34
CA VAL A 241 2.63 13.26 22.50
C VAL A 241 3.87 13.25 23.37
N LEU A 242 4.94 12.58 22.94
CA LEU A 242 6.13 12.38 23.76
C LEU A 242 7.44 12.49 22.99
N PRO A 243 8.54 12.85 23.66
CA PRO A 243 9.87 12.76 23.07
C PRO A 243 10.24 11.30 22.83
N ARG A 244 10.93 10.99 21.72
CA ARG A 244 11.27 9.62 21.27
C ARG A 244 11.91 8.76 22.36
N GLN A 245 12.76 9.34 23.19
CA GLN A 245 13.39 8.68 24.35
C GLN A 245 12.41 8.12 25.39
N LYS A 246 11.16 8.59 25.41
CA LYS A 246 10.10 8.11 26.31
C LYS A 246 9.20 7.04 25.68
N LEU A 247 9.45 6.63 24.43
CA LEU A 247 8.63 5.66 23.69
C LEU A 247 8.49 4.32 24.43
N VAL A 248 9.60 3.77 24.93
CA VAL A 248 9.57 2.52 25.68
C VAL A 248 8.77 2.68 26.99
N ALA A 249 9.04 3.74 27.74
CA ALA A 249 8.38 3.99 29.02
C ALA A 249 6.86 4.16 28.89
N VAL A 250 6.38 4.84 27.84
CA VAL A 250 4.93 4.98 27.61
C VAL A 250 4.30 3.62 27.27
N LEU A 251 4.97 2.79 26.46
CA LEU A 251 4.49 1.46 26.11
C LEU A 251 4.40 0.55 27.34
N GLU A 252 5.43 0.55 28.18
CA GLU A 252 5.44 -0.23 29.43
C GLU A 252 4.30 0.16 30.38
N SER A 253 3.88 1.43 30.34
CA SER A 253 2.76 1.95 31.14
C SER A 253 1.38 1.63 30.54
N TRP A 254 1.31 1.40 29.23
CA TRP A 254 0.04 1.16 28.52
C TRP A 254 -0.27 -0.32 28.37
N LEU A 255 0.75 -1.12 28.08
CA LEU A 255 0.60 -2.54 27.81
C LEU A 255 0.45 -3.32 29.12
N PRO A 256 -0.48 -4.28 29.18
CA PRO A 256 -0.72 -5.07 30.38
C PRO A 256 0.52 -5.87 30.74
N LEU A 257 0.71 -6.14 32.04
CA LEU A 257 1.67 -7.16 32.47
C LEU A 257 1.07 -8.54 32.14
N GLN A 258 1.91 -9.47 31.67
CA GLN A 258 1.49 -10.87 31.60
C GLN A 258 1.25 -11.36 33.03
N ALA A 259 0.09 -12.00 33.25
CA ALA A 259 -0.23 -12.70 34.49
C ALA A 259 0.53 -14.03 34.57
#